data_AF-X6NEE6-F1
#
_entry.id   AF-X6NEE6-F1
#
_cell.length_a   1.000
_cell.length_b   1.000
_cell.length_c   1.000
_cell.angle_alpha   90.00
_cell.angle_beta   90.00
_cell.angle_gamma   90.00
#
_symmetry.space_group_name_H-M   'P 1'
#
loop_
_entity.id
_entity.type
_entity.pdbx_description
1 polymer ?
#
loop_
_entity_poly.entity_id
_entity_poly.type
_entity_poly.pdbx_seq_one_letter_code
_entity_poly.pdbx_strand_id
1 'polypeptide(L)'
;MKKKLEWGWLTPFISFEFATCPLCKEPIQHASLLNKCEEIRLLENTVRQMALQRLRYEERQRDFDVVDPKGTFYNDEIGYAANMYVFFQCFECKKPYFGGAKECRAQGDEEDNVDAKELKCNKCQHIESVDECKDHGADYLAYKCRYCCKMSVFHCWSKVHFCRECHEPGVWDKLCAYSTGKNKKAYIEYNQCEGIKKALTDLMKNPSWNTWTVEEQEKKAYEIRADADVCPLHVKHPPNGFEFGLGCTLCADKKTALENLKNRQKVEQELRERVRELMKDFISQLPSPIKFVHQEPMDEGGILYFFGTYGRSKPYHNPVTLGMAVVHSSQMMPDSESCDAFVGRKLVRCVTKPGPSCWFSIDFVDKYVRPTHYTLRHYVSWDTECLRNWVIE
;
A
#
# COMPACT_ATOMS: atom_id res chain seq x y z
N MET A 1 -6.52 -26.77 -15.49
CA MET A 1 -7.10 -25.55 -14.86
C MET A 1 -6.86 -25.48 -13.36
N LYS A 2 -7.40 -26.39 -12.54
CA LYS A 2 -7.21 -26.36 -11.06
C LYS A 2 -5.74 -26.26 -10.62
N LYS A 3 -4.88 -27.16 -11.09
CA LYS A 3 -3.42 -27.12 -10.82
C LYS A 3 -2.75 -25.81 -11.25
N LYS A 4 -3.21 -25.19 -12.35
CA LYS A 4 -2.67 -23.91 -12.86
C LYS A 4 -2.97 -22.77 -11.88
N LEU A 5 -4.19 -22.72 -11.33
CA LEU A 5 -4.58 -21.72 -10.33
C LEU A 5 -3.93 -21.96 -8.96
N GLU A 6 -3.58 -23.21 -8.64
CA GLU A 6 -2.85 -23.58 -7.42
C GLU A 6 -1.37 -23.22 -7.49
N TRP A 7 -0.72 -23.39 -8.66
CA TRP A 7 0.68 -23.00 -8.85
C TRP A 7 0.91 -21.49 -8.89
N GLY A 8 -0.07 -20.71 -9.32
CA GLY A 8 0.06 -19.25 -9.35
C GLY A 8 0.99 -18.77 -10.47
N TRP A 9 1.77 -17.74 -10.16
CA TRP A 9 2.80 -17.19 -11.03
C TRP A 9 4.16 -17.85 -10.74
N LEU A 10 4.95 -18.08 -11.79
CA LEU A 10 6.26 -18.74 -11.70
C LEU A 10 7.41 -17.75 -11.48
N THR A 11 7.16 -16.47 -11.78
CA THR A 11 8.13 -15.39 -11.67
C THR A 11 8.31 -14.96 -10.21
N PRO A 12 9.44 -14.34 -9.83
CA PRO A 12 9.58 -13.76 -8.49
C PRO A 12 8.51 -12.69 -8.20
N PHE A 13 8.07 -11.96 -9.23
CA PHE A 13 7.02 -10.95 -9.15
C PHE A 13 5.63 -11.51 -9.45
N ILE A 14 4.62 -10.87 -8.88
CA ILE A 14 3.21 -11.20 -9.04
C ILE A 14 2.79 -10.91 -10.48
N SER A 15 2.23 -11.91 -11.14
CA SER A 15 1.57 -11.79 -12.45
C SER A 15 0.26 -12.56 -12.45
N PHE A 16 -0.68 -12.20 -13.33
CA PHE A 16 -2.03 -12.78 -13.35
C PHE A 16 -2.35 -13.57 -14.63
N GLU A 17 -1.37 -13.73 -15.55
CA GLU A 17 -1.58 -14.47 -16.80
C GLU A 17 -2.02 -15.93 -16.56
N PHE A 18 -1.55 -16.54 -15.47
CA PHE A 18 -1.92 -17.90 -15.10
C PHE A 18 -3.44 -18.05 -14.85
N ALA A 19 -4.11 -16.96 -14.45
CA ALA A 19 -5.54 -16.91 -14.14
C ALA A 19 -6.44 -16.59 -15.35
N THR A 20 -5.88 -16.50 -16.55
CA THR A 20 -6.62 -16.27 -17.80
C THR A 20 -6.80 -17.55 -18.62
N CYS A 21 -7.88 -17.59 -19.40
CA CYS A 21 -8.17 -18.67 -20.34
C CYS A 21 -7.11 -18.69 -21.47
N PRO A 22 -6.44 -19.81 -21.74
CA PRO A 22 -5.43 -19.87 -22.80
C PRO A 22 -5.97 -19.59 -24.21
N LEU A 23 -7.28 -19.82 -24.42
CA LEU A 23 -7.93 -19.66 -25.72
C LEU A 23 -8.43 -18.24 -25.96
N CYS A 24 -9.17 -17.67 -25.01
CA CYS A 24 -9.83 -16.36 -25.19
C CYS A 24 -9.25 -15.24 -24.32
N LYS A 25 -8.26 -15.51 -23.47
CA LYS A 25 -7.64 -14.55 -22.53
C LYS A 25 -8.56 -13.97 -21.45
N GLU A 26 -9.85 -14.31 -21.46
CA GLU A 26 -10.78 -13.94 -20.39
C GLU A 26 -10.41 -14.57 -19.04
N PRO A 27 -10.73 -13.90 -17.91
CA PRO A 27 -10.51 -14.46 -16.57
C PRO A 27 -11.20 -15.82 -16.38
N ILE A 28 -10.48 -16.79 -15.83
CA ILE A 28 -11.03 -18.11 -15.56
C ILE A 28 -12.12 -18.00 -14.49
N GLN A 29 -13.34 -18.45 -14.83
CA GLN A 29 -14.46 -18.49 -13.91
C GLN A 29 -15.21 -19.82 -14.05
N HIS A 30 -15.30 -20.56 -12.95
CA HIS A 30 -16.06 -21.81 -12.89
C HIS A 30 -16.53 -22.06 -11.45
N ALA A 31 -17.74 -22.59 -11.28
CA ALA A 31 -18.36 -22.79 -9.97
C ALA A 31 -17.48 -23.64 -9.02
N SER A 32 -16.82 -24.68 -9.54
CA SER A 32 -15.92 -25.54 -8.75
C SER A 32 -14.57 -24.91 -8.37
N LEU A 33 -14.26 -23.71 -8.88
CA LEU A 33 -13.01 -22.97 -8.63
C LEU A 33 -13.26 -21.62 -7.96
N LEU A 34 -14.50 -21.33 -7.58
CA LEU A 34 -14.95 -20.00 -7.16
C LEU A 34 -14.07 -19.38 -6.07
N ASN A 35 -13.78 -20.13 -5.00
CA ASN A 35 -12.95 -19.66 -3.89
C ASN A 35 -11.56 -19.22 -4.37
N LYS A 36 -10.92 -20.01 -5.25
CA LYS A 36 -9.58 -19.69 -5.75
C LYS A 36 -9.61 -18.52 -6.71
N CYS A 37 -10.63 -18.43 -7.56
CA CYS A 37 -10.86 -17.30 -8.43
C CYS A 37 -11.07 -15.99 -7.62
N GLU A 38 -11.78 -16.05 -6.49
CA GLU A 38 -11.98 -14.90 -5.61
C GLU A 38 -10.70 -14.43 -4.92
N GLU A 39 -9.88 -15.36 -4.40
CA GLU A 39 -8.57 -15.04 -3.82
C GLU A 39 -7.67 -14.31 -4.82
N ILE A 40 -7.60 -14.84 -6.05
CA ILE A 40 -6.77 -14.27 -7.11
C ILE A 40 -7.28 -12.87 -7.50
N ARG A 41 -8.60 -12.70 -7.64
CA ARG A 41 -9.20 -11.38 -7.94
C ARG A 41 -8.95 -10.37 -6.83
N LEU A 42 -9.00 -10.79 -5.56
CA LEU A 42 -8.70 -9.91 -4.44
C LEU A 42 -7.24 -9.45 -4.48
N LEU A 43 -6.31 -10.37 -4.74
CA LEU A 43 -4.89 -10.03 -4.89
C LEU A 43 -4.67 -9.10 -6.10
N GLU A 44 -5.28 -9.39 -7.24
CA GLU A 44 -5.20 -8.56 -8.46
C GLU A 44 -5.70 -7.14 -8.21
N ASN A 45 -6.86 -7.00 -7.59
CA ASN A 45 -7.40 -5.69 -7.24
C ASN A 45 -6.50 -4.94 -6.25
N THR A 46 -5.96 -5.64 -5.24
CA THR A 46 -5.02 -5.05 -4.28
C THR A 46 -3.78 -4.50 -5.00
N VAL A 47 -3.15 -5.31 -5.85
CA VAL A 47 -1.96 -4.91 -6.62
C VAL A 47 -2.26 -3.74 -7.56
N ARG A 48 -3.40 -3.77 -8.27
CA ARG A 48 -3.84 -2.68 -9.15
C ARG A 48 -4.05 -1.37 -8.39
N GLN A 49 -4.65 -1.40 -7.20
CA GLN A 49 -4.83 -0.21 -6.37
C GLN A 49 -3.50 0.34 -5.84
N MET A 50 -2.59 -0.53 -5.39
CA MET A 50 -1.24 -0.12 -4.98
C MET A 50 -0.47 0.52 -6.15
N ALA A 51 -0.61 -0.03 -7.35
CA ALA A 51 -0.01 0.54 -8.57
C ALA A 51 -0.56 1.94 -8.87
N LEU A 52 -1.89 2.11 -8.79
CA LEU A 52 -2.55 3.39 -9.03
C LEU A 52 -2.13 4.45 -7.99
N GLN A 53 -2.06 4.07 -6.71
CA GLN A 53 -1.55 4.96 -5.66
C GLN A 53 -0.13 5.42 -5.96
N ARG A 54 0.73 4.50 -6.44
CA ARG A 54 2.09 4.83 -6.80
C ARG A 54 2.17 5.78 -8.00
N LEU A 55 1.36 5.54 -9.03
CA LEU A 55 1.25 6.41 -10.21
C LEU A 55 0.93 7.85 -9.81
N ARG A 56 -0.05 8.02 -8.91
CA ARG A 56 -0.48 9.33 -8.42
C ARG A 56 0.55 10.03 -7.56
N TYR A 57 1.25 9.26 -6.71
CA TYR A 57 2.34 9.78 -5.91
C TYR A 57 3.51 10.29 -6.77
N GLU A 58 3.79 9.62 -7.89
CA GLU A 58 4.79 10.06 -8.87
C GLU A 58 4.28 11.14 -9.84
N GLU A 59 3.02 11.58 -9.68
CA GLU A 59 2.33 12.55 -10.54
C GLU A 59 2.23 12.16 -12.02
N ARG A 60 2.31 10.85 -12.31
CA ARG A 60 2.36 10.29 -13.67
C ARG A 60 1.00 10.02 -14.31
N GLN A 61 -0.09 10.32 -13.61
CA GLN A 61 -1.44 10.29 -14.18
C GLN A 61 -1.65 11.30 -15.31
N ARG A 62 -0.70 12.24 -15.49
CA ARG A 62 -0.70 13.25 -16.57
C ARG A 62 0.18 12.84 -17.75
N ASP A 63 0.79 11.66 -17.70
CA ASP A 63 1.65 11.17 -18.77
C ASP A 63 0.84 11.05 -20.08
N PHE A 64 1.49 11.31 -21.21
CA PHE A 64 0.87 11.32 -22.53
C PHE A 64 0.05 10.05 -22.80
N ASP A 65 0.57 8.89 -22.40
CA ASP A 65 -0.08 7.60 -22.59
C ASP A 65 -1.43 7.45 -21.88
N VAL A 66 -1.71 8.29 -20.87
CA VAL A 66 -2.94 8.27 -20.07
C VAL A 66 -3.94 9.33 -20.53
N VAL A 67 -3.44 10.54 -20.83
CA VAL A 67 -4.30 11.72 -21.10
C VAL A 67 -4.57 11.98 -22.58
N ASP A 68 -3.70 11.54 -23.48
CA ASP A 68 -3.87 11.78 -24.91
C ASP A 68 -4.71 10.66 -25.55
N PRO A 69 -5.71 10.96 -26.41
CA PRO A 69 -6.47 9.94 -27.14
C PRO A 69 -5.65 8.99 -28.02
N LYS A 70 -4.41 9.35 -28.37
CA LYS A 70 -3.45 8.51 -29.09
C LYS A 70 -2.55 7.71 -28.15
N GLY A 71 -2.61 7.97 -26.84
CA GLY A 71 -1.89 7.25 -25.81
C GLY A 71 -2.33 5.80 -25.69
N THR A 72 -1.39 4.91 -25.36
CA THR A 72 -1.65 3.46 -25.31
C THR A 72 -2.67 3.08 -24.24
N PHE A 73 -2.77 3.89 -23.18
CA PHE A 73 -3.62 3.68 -22.01
C PHE A 73 -4.59 4.85 -21.80
N TYR A 74 -5.08 5.45 -22.88
CA TYR A 74 -5.99 6.58 -22.81
C TYR A 74 -7.21 6.26 -21.94
N ASN A 75 -7.45 7.07 -20.90
CA ASN A 75 -8.47 6.86 -19.87
C ASN A 75 -8.35 5.52 -19.07
N ASP A 76 -7.18 4.89 -19.07
CA ASP A 76 -6.89 3.66 -18.30
C ASP A 76 -5.66 3.83 -17.39
N GLU A 77 -5.78 4.71 -16.38
CA GLU A 77 -4.75 4.93 -15.35
C GLU A 77 -4.30 3.62 -14.67
N ILE A 78 -5.25 2.69 -14.46
CA ILE A 78 -4.99 1.43 -13.75
C ILE A 78 -4.19 0.48 -14.64
N GLY A 79 -4.55 0.35 -15.92
CA GLY A 79 -3.79 -0.42 -16.90
C GLY A 79 -2.39 0.16 -17.11
N TYR A 80 -2.27 1.48 -17.19
CA TYR A 80 -0.97 2.16 -17.27
C TYR A 80 -0.10 1.84 -16.05
N ALA A 81 -0.62 2.04 -14.84
CA ALA A 81 0.10 1.76 -13.60
C ALA A 81 0.49 0.27 -13.46
N ALA A 82 -0.41 -0.66 -13.81
CA ALA A 82 -0.13 -2.09 -13.78
C ALA A 82 0.88 -2.52 -14.86
N ASN A 83 0.97 -1.78 -15.96
CA ASN A 83 2.02 -1.95 -16.95
C ASN A 83 3.36 -1.43 -16.39
N MET A 84 3.36 -0.28 -15.74
CA MET A 84 4.58 0.38 -15.25
C MET A 84 5.23 -0.29 -14.05
N TYR A 85 4.46 -0.81 -13.10
CA TYR A 85 4.99 -1.23 -11.79
C TYR A 85 5.03 -2.74 -11.59
N VAL A 86 5.98 -3.17 -10.76
CA VAL A 86 6.20 -4.57 -10.35
C VAL A 86 5.87 -4.71 -8.88
N PHE A 87 5.27 -5.84 -8.49
CA PHE A 87 4.99 -6.18 -7.11
C PHE A 87 5.49 -7.58 -6.79
N PHE A 88 6.01 -7.79 -5.59
CA PHE A 88 6.45 -9.08 -5.08
C PHE A 88 5.51 -9.56 -3.97
N GLN A 89 5.47 -10.86 -3.73
CA GLN A 89 4.79 -11.40 -2.55
C GLN A 89 5.79 -11.60 -1.41
N CYS A 90 5.51 -11.02 -0.24
CA CYS A 90 6.36 -11.21 0.93
C CYS A 90 6.35 -12.68 1.38
N PHE A 91 7.51 -13.28 1.59
CA PHE A 91 7.64 -14.66 2.05
C PHE A 91 6.99 -14.90 3.41
N GLU A 92 7.10 -13.92 4.30
CA GLU A 92 6.68 -14.05 5.69
C GLU A 92 5.20 -13.73 5.88
N CYS A 93 4.75 -12.51 5.55
CA CYS A 93 3.34 -12.12 5.72
C CYS A 93 2.42 -12.43 4.53
N LYS A 94 2.95 -12.93 3.39
CA LYS A 94 2.22 -13.23 2.14
C LYS A 94 1.50 -12.05 1.48
N LYS A 95 1.65 -10.83 2.00
CA LYS A 95 1.08 -9.60 1.41
C LYS A 95 1.93 -9.12 0.22
N PRO A 96 1.30 -8.51 -0.81
CA PRO A 96 2.02 -7.86 -1.90
C PRO A 96 2.78 -6.64 -1.40
N TYR A 97 3.95 -6.36 -1.98
CA TYR A 97 4.70 -5.13 -1.74
C TYR A 97 5.33 -4.62 -3.05
N PHE A 98 5.60 -3.32 -3.10
CA PHE A 98 6.13 -2.66 -4.29
C PHE A 98 7.56 -3.09 -4.61
N GLY A 99 7.81 -3.45 -5.86
CA GLY A 99 9.07 -4.00 -6.36
C GLY A 99 9.85 -3.12 -7.32
N GLY A 100 9.36 -1.90 -7.62
CA GLY A 100 9.98 -0.99 -8.59
C GLY A 100 9.22 -0.89 -9.91
N ALA A 101 9.71 -0.04 -10.82
CA ALA A 101 9.16 0.09 -12.17
C ALA A 101 9.74 -0.97 -13.12
N LYS A 102 8.94 -1.49 -14.06
CA LYS A 102 9.34 -2.53 -15.03
C LYS A 102 10.48 -2.08 -15.94
N GLU A 103 10.51 -0.80 -16.28
CA GLU A 103 11.56 -0.18 -17.10
C GLU A 103 12.96 -0.24 -16.46
N CYS A 104 13.02 -0.49 -15.16
CA CYS A 104 14.27 -0.63 -14.41
C CYS A 104 14.91 -2.02 -14.50
N ARG A 105 14.35 -2.94 -15.29
CA ARG A 105 14.86 -4.31 -15.49
C ARG A 105 16.12 -4.27 -16.37
N ALA A 106 17.25 -4.75 -15.85
CA ALA A 106 18.45 -4.94 -16.66
C ALA A 106 18.21 -6.07 -17.68
N GLN A 107 18.49 -5.80 -18.96
CA GLN A 107 18.47 -6.84 -19.99
C GLN A 107 19.64 -7.82 -19.74
N GLY A 108 19.34 -9.08 -19.41
CA GLY A 108 20.30 -10.18 -19.61
C GLY A 108 20.72 -11.03 -18.41
N ASP A 109 20.14 -10.90 -17.21
CA ASP A 109 20.47 -11.79 -16.09
C ASP A 109 19.40 -12.88 -15.88
N GLU A 110 19.83 -14.11 -15.59
CA GLU A 110 19.00 -15.32 -15.46
C GLU A 110 17.86 -15.14 -14.42
N GLU A 111 16.63 -15.06 -14.94
CA GLU A 111 15.47 -14.41 -14.31
C GLU A 111 14.67 -15.24 -13.29
N ASP A 112 14.98 -16.53 -13.12
CA ASP A 112 14.04 -17.46 -12.47
C ASP A 112 14.50 -18.01 -11.10
N ASN A 113 15.68 -17.61 -10.59
CA ASN A 113 16.28 -18.28 -9.43
C ASN A 113 16.50 -17.37 -8.20
N VAL A 114 15.56 -16.46 -7.93
CA VAL A 114 15.54 -15.70 -6.67
C VAL A 114 14.87 -16.56 -5.60
N ASP A 115 15.58 -16.90 -4.51
CA ASP A 115 14.99 -17.65 -3.39
C ASP A 115 13.80 -16.87 -2.82
N ALA A 116 12.62 -17.49 -2.82
CA ALA A 116 11.40 -16.91 -2.28
C ALA A 116 11.58 -16.42 -0.84
N LYS A 117 12.46 -17.03 -0.04
CA LYS A 117 12.76 -16.61 1.35
C LYS A 117 13.35 -15.21 1.48
N GLU A 118 14.02 -14.72 0.43
CA GLU A 118 14.64 -13.39 0.43
C GLU A 118 13.63 -12.27 0.13
N LEU A 119 12.47 -12.60 -0.45
CA LEU A 119 11.44 -11.64 -0.79
C LEU A 119 10.66 -11.23 0.46
N LYS A 120 11.21 -10.33 1.28
CA LYS A 120 10.52 -9.79 2.46
C LYS A 120 10.12 -8.33 2.24
N CYS A 121 8.93 -7.96 2.69
CA CYS A 121 8.51 -6.55 2.72
C CYS A 121 9.24 -5.81 3.85
N ASN A 122 9.27 -4.47 3.77
CA ASN A 122 9.95 -3.60 4.75
C ASN A 122 9.57 -3.95 6.20
N LYS A 123 8.30 -4.26 6.46
CA LYS A 123 7.80 -4.64 7.78
C LYS A 123 8.44 -5.92 8.32
N CYS A 124 8.62 -6.92 7.46
CA CYS A 124 9.23 -8.21 7.83
C CYS A 124 10.76 -8.21 7.78
N GLN A 125 11.39 -7.08 7.45
CA GLN A 125 12.85 -6.93 7.41
C GLN A 125 13.43 -6.26 8.67
N HIS A 126 12.60 -5.72 9.57
CA HIS A 126 13.02 -5.15 10.86
C HIS A 126 14.20 -4.15 10.75
N ILE A 127 14.13 -3.20 9.81
CA ILE A 127 15.19 -2.20 9.61
C ILE A 127 15.27 -1.27 10.84
N GLU A 128 16.39 -1.33 11.58
CA GLU A 128 16.58 -0.72 12.92
C GLU A 128 16.55 0.83 13.01
N SER A 129 16.30 1.58 11.93
CA SER A 129 16.45 3.04 11.96
C SER A 129 15.15 3.86 11.93
N VAL A 130 13.98 3.23 12.08
CA VAL A 130 12.73 4.00 12.23
C VAL A 130 11.76 3.28 13.15
N ASP A 131 11.50 3.85 14.33
CA ASP A 131 10.33 3.48 15.12
C ASP A 131 9.09 3.64 14.23
N GLU A 132 8.26 2.59 14.13
CA GLU A 132 6.98 2.67 13.43
C GLU A 132 6.24 3.95 13.87
N CYS A 133 5.78 4.76 12.93
CA CYS A 133 5.08 5.97 13.28
C CYS A 133 3.86 5.61 14.12
N LYS A 134 3.78 6.10 15.36
CA LYS A 134 2.67 5.81 16.28
C LYS A 134 1.29 6.13 15.68
N ASP A 135 1.26 7.10 14.76
CA ASP A 135 0.06 7.59 14.10
C ASP A 135 -0.22 6.86 12.76
N HIS A 136 0.81 6.51 11.98
CA HIS A 136 0.67 6.09 10.57
C HIS A 136 1.42 4.80 10.19
N GLY A 137 2.00 4.08 11.16
CA GLY A 137 2.73 2.83 10.91
C GLY A 137 3.99 3.03 10.06
N ALA A 138 4.43 1.97 9.37
CA ALA A 138 5.64 1.96 8.55
C ALA A 138 5.41 2.36 7.08
N ASP A 139 4.16 2.42 6.62
CA ASP A 139 3.81 2.55 5.20
C ASP A 139 4.13 3.93 4.61
N TYR A 140 4.25 4.95 5.47
CA TYR A 140 4.52 6.35 5.08
C TYR A 140 5.89 6.84 5.53
N LEU A 141 6.83 5.93 5.79
CA LEU A 141 8.19 6.30 6.14
C LEU A 141 8.93 6.75 4.90
N ALA A 142 9.36 8.02 4.89
CA ALA A 142 10.34 8.49 3.92
C ALA A 142 11.70 7.94 4.29
N TYR A 143 12.48 7.61 3.27
CA TYR A 143 13.87 7.19 3.40
C TYR A 143 14.76 8.13 2.62
N LYS A 144 15.96 8.32 3.15
CA LYS A 144 17.04 8.99 2.45
C LYS A 144 17.61 8.01 1.42
N CYS A 145 18.03 8.52 0.26
CA CYS A 145 18.83 7.72 -0.66
C CYS A 145 20.13 7.27 0.05
N ARG A 146 20.44 5.98 -0.01
CA ARG A 146 21.64 5.43 0.61
C ARG A 146 22.90 6.17 0.19
N TYR A 147 23.00 6.54 -1.08
CA TYR A 147 24.25 7.02 -1.69
C TYR A 147 24.37 8.54 -1.83
N CYS A 148 23.32 9.31 -1.50
CA CYS A 148 23.37 10.77 -1.55
C CYS A 148 22.40 11.45 -0.58
N CYS A 149 22.50 12.77 -0.44
CA CYS A 149 21.63 13.58 0.41
C CYS A 149 20.36 14.03 -0.33
N LYS A 150 19.62 13.06 -0.88
CA LYS A 150 18.30 13.28 -1.51
C LYS A 150 17.30 12.30 -0.92
N MET A 151 16.02 12.65 -0.97
CA MET A 151 14.95 11.72 -0.63
C MET A 151 14.96 10.56 -1.62
N SER A 152 14.71 9.36 -1.11
CA SER A 152 14.55 8.17 -1.92
C SER A 152 13.22 8.20 -2.66
N VAL A 153 13.26 7.77 -3.91
CA VAL A 153 12.07 7.51 -4.72
C VAL A 153 11.91 6.00 -4.92
N PHE A 154 13.02 5.28 -5.06
CA PHE A 154 13.04 3.85 -5.36
C PHE A 154 13.48 3.07 -4.13
N HIS A 155 12.86 1.91 -3.91
CA HIS A 155 13.34 0.94 -2.94
C HIS A 155 13.59 -0.37 -3.69
N CYS A 156 14.86 -0.64 -3.98
CA CYS A 156 15.24 -1.77 -4.83
C CYS A 156 15.66 -2.96 -3.98
N TRP A 157 15.21 -4.14 -4.42
CA TRP A 157 15.49 -5.44 -3.78
C TRP A 157 15.11 -5.51 -2.30
N SER A 158 14.21 -4.63 -1.86
CA SER A 158 13.90 -4.39 -0.45
C SER A 158 15.14 -4.17 0.44
N LYS A 159 16.24 -3.67 -0.11
CA LYS A 159 17.51 -3.54 0.63
C LYS A 159 18.12 -2.15 0.51
N VAL A 160 17.81 -1.44 -0.57
CA VAL A 160 18.51 -0.20 -0.92
C VAL A 160 17.56 0.88 -1.39
N HIS A 161 17.61 2.03 -0.73
CA HIS A 161 16.84 3.21 -1.11
C HIS A 161 17.64 4.10 -2.08
N PHE A 162 17.07 4.40 -3.25
CA PHE A 162 17.69 5.27 -4.26
C PHE A 162 16.85 6.51 -4.58
N CYS A 163 17.51 7.65 -4.74
CA CYS A 163 16.94 8.77 -5.49
C CYS A 163 17.01 8.48 -6.99
N ARG A 164 16.36 9.30 -7.81
CA ARG A 164 16.33 9.15 -9.27
C ARG A 164 17.72 9.08 -9.91
N GLU A 165 18.61 10.01 -9.57
CA GLU A 165 19.96 10.08 -10.13
C GLU A 165 20.82 8.87 -9.73
N CYS A 166 20.76 8.45 -8.46
CA CYS A 166 21.52 7.28 -8.01
C CYS A 166 20.94 5.97 -8.54
N HIS A 167 19.68 5.96 -8.97
CA HIS A 167 19.02 4.81 -9.59
C HIS A 167 19.28 4.73 -11.11
N GLU A 168 19.92 5.73 -11.74
CA GLU A 168 20.14 5.71 -13.19
C GLU A 168 21.00 4.50 -13.64
N PRO A 169 20.63 3.84 -14.74
CA PRO A 169 21.47 2.80 -15.35
C PRO A 169 22.89 3.31 -15.61
N GLY A 170 23.91 2.53 -15.23
CA GLY A 170 25.32 2.95 -15.32
C GLY A 170 25.83 3.80 -14.14
N VAL A 171 24.93 4.15 -13.20
CA VAL A 171 25.26 4.78 -11.92
C VAL A 171 25.08 3.78 -10.77
N TRP A 172 23.90 3.16 -10.64
CA TRP A 172 23.60 2.29 -9.49
C TRP A 172 24.49 1.04 -9.44
N ASP A 173 24.87 0.51 -10.59
CA ASP A 173 25.74 -0.68 -10.77
C ASP A 173 27.15 -0.45 -10.21
N LYS A 174 27.58 0.81 -10.10
CA LYS A 174 28.85 1.18 -9.47
C LYS A 174 28.72 1.41 -7.97
N LEU A 175 27.51 1.60 -7.46
CA LEU A 175 27.24 1.91 -6.05
C LEU A 175 27.07 0.63 -5.22
N CYS A 176 26.30 -0.34 -5.72
CA CYS A 176 26.10 -1.61 -5.02
C CYS A 176 25.97 -2.80 -5.95
N ALA A 177 26.09 -3.98 -5.36
CA ALA A 177 25.80 -5.24 -6.03
C ALA A 177 24.28 -5.38 -6.25
N TYR A 178 23.90 -5.78 -7.47
CA TYR A 178 22.53 -6.16 -7.81
C TYR A 178 22.01 -7.23 -6.84
N SER A 179 20.71 -7.23 -6.57
CA SER A 179 19.94 -8.14 -5.68
C SER A 179 20.33 -8.14 -4.19
N THR A 180 21.62 -8.07 -3.88
CA THR A 180 22.13 -8.07 -2.50
C THR A 180 22.16 -6.68 -1.89
N GLY A 181 22.27 -5.63 -2.71
CA GLY A 181 22.40 -4.25 -2.22
C GLY A 181 23.70 -4.01 -1.46
N LYS A 182 24.68 -4.93 -1.53
CA LYS A 182 25.95 -4.77 -0.82
C LYS A 182 26.75 -3.62 -1.43
N ASN A 183 27.25 -2.72 -0.59
CA ASN A 183 28.10 -1.61 -1.00
C ASN A 183 29.33 -2.11 -1.78
N LYS A 184 29.57 -1.54 -2.97
CA LYS A 184 30.76 -1.86 -3.78
C LYS A 184 31.96 -0.98 -3.44
N LYS A 185 31.72 0.17 -2.81
CA LYS A 185 32.74 1.13 -2.39
C LYS A 185 32.77 1.27 -0.87
N ALA A 186 33.92 1.67 -0.34
CA ALA A 186 34.04 2.09 1.05
C ALA A 186 33.22 3.37 1.29
N TYR A 187 32.77 3.59 2.53
CA TYR A 187 31.90 4.71 2.86
C TYR A 187 32.49 6.07 2.44
N ILE A 188 33.80 6.27 2.63
CA ILE A 188 34.49 7.51 2.26
C ILE A 188 34.47 7.81 0.75
N GLU A 189 34.28 6.80 -0.10
CA GLU A 189 34.28 6.93 -1.57
C GLU A 189 32.92 7.35 -2.14
N TYR A 190 31.84 7.27 -1.35
CA TYR A 190 30.57 7.87 -1.74
C TYR A 190 30.62 9.39 -1.59
N ASN A 191 29.69 10.08 -2.24
CA ASN A 191 29.61 11.54 -2.16
C ASN A 191 29.12 11.99 -0.78
N GLN A 192 30.03 12.20 0.18
CA GLN A 192 29.69 12.55 1.56
C GLN A 192 29.47 14.05 1.77
N CYS A 193 28.65 14.42 2.77
CA CYS A 193 28.67 15.77 3.33
C CYS A 193 30.08 16.12 3.82
N GLU A 194 30.47 17.39 3.71
CA GLU A 194 31.83 17.83 4.07
C GLU A 194 32.23 17.46 5.50
N GLY A 195 31.34 17.69 6.47
CA GLY A 195 31.55 17.31 7.87
C GLY A 195 31.70 15.79 8.08
N ILE A 196 30.89 14.99 7.36
CA ILE A 196 30.99 13.52 7.41
C ILE A 196 32.32 13.07 6.80
N LYS A 197 32.71 13.62 5.66
CA LYS A 197 33.94 13.25 4.95
C LYS A 197 35.17 13.47 5.84
N LYS A 198 35.21 14.61 6.53
CA LYS A 198 36.26 14.93 7.50
C LYS A 198 36.25 13.95 8.67
N ALA A 199 35.09 13.71 9.28
CA ALA A 199 34.96 12.78 10.41
C ALA A 199 35.36 11.34 10.05
N LEU A 200 35.00 10.83 8.87
CA LEU A 200 35.43 9.53 8.38
C LEU A 200 36.95 9.47 8.19
N THR A 201 37.54 10.52 7.63
CA THR A 201 38.99 10.61 7.44
C THR A 201 39.73 10.61 8.78
N ASP A 202 39.20 11.32 9.78
CA ASP A 202 39.79 11.34 11.12
C ASP A 202 39.58 10.01 11.86
N LEU A 203 38.44 9.33 11.65
CA LEU A 203 38.21 7.99 12.17
C LEU A 203 39.21 6.97 11.60
N MET A 204 39.53 7.06 10.31
CA MET A 204 40.53 6.20 9.66
C MET A 204 41.96 6.44 10.14
N LYS A 205 42.26 7.60 10.73
CA LYS A 205 43.56 7.89 11.35
C LYS A 205 43.70 7.33 12.77
N ASN A 206 42.61 6.81 13.35
CA ASN A 206 42.65 6.24 14.68
C ASN A 206 43.66 5.07 14.73
N PRO A 207 44.59 5.02 15.70
CA PRO A 207 45.56 3.93 15.83
C PRO A 207 44.91 2.54 15.88
N SER A 208 43.68 2.45 16.40
CA SER A 208 42.91 1.22 16.51
C SER A 208 42.16 0.84 15.23
N TRP A 209 42.12 1.69 14.20
CA TRP A 209 41.36 1.45 12.97
C TRP A 209 41.75 0.13 12.30
N ASN A 210 43.05 -0.10 12.12
CA ASN A 210 43.57 -1.32 11.47
C ASN A 210 43.47 -2.58 12.34
N THR A 211 43.18 -2.43 13.64
CA THR A 211 43.00 -3.56 14.56
C THR A 211 41.55 -3.97 14.74
N TRP A 212 40.60 -3.10 14.35
CA TRP A 212 39.17 -3.38 14.42
C TRP A 212 38.73 -4.33 13.32
N THR A 213 37.71 -5.14 13.64
CA THR A 213 37.00 -5.91 12.63
C THR A 213 36.20 -4.99 11.70
N VAL A 214 35.78 -5.51 10.54
CA VAL A 214 34.96 -4.74 9.59
C VAL A 214 33.65 -4.27 10.25
N GLU A 215 33.02 -5.12 11.07
CA GLU A 215 31.78 -4.79 11.79
C GLU A 215 31.98 -3.68 12.83
N GLU A 216 33.12 -3.67 13.52
CA GLU A 216 33.47 -2.61 14.47
C GLU A 216 33.74 -1.28 13.76
N GLN A 217 34.45 -1.32 12.63
CA GLN A 217 34.66 -0.14 11.78
C GLN A 217 33.34 0.42 11.26
N GLU A 218 32.42 -0.44 10.80
CA GLU A 218 31.09 -0.04 10.33
C GLU A 218 30.24 0.56 11.45
N LYS A 219 30.25 -0.05 12.63
CA LYS A 219 29.56 0.48 13.81
C LYS A 219 30.06 1.88 14.17
N LYS A 220 31.38 2.09 14.14
CA LYS A 220 31.99 3.41 14.40
C LYS A 220 31.73 4.42 13.30
N ALA A 221 31.75 4.01 12.04
CA ALA A 221 31.37 4.87 10.93
C ALA A 221 29.89 5.28 11.03
N TYR A 222 29.01 4.37 11.43
CA TYR A 222 27.59 4.63 11.62
C TYR A 222 27.29 5.58 12.78
N GLU A 223 28.20 5.84 13.71
CA GLU A 223 28.01 6.84 14.79
C GLU A 223 28.17 8.29 14.28
N ILE A 224 28.87 8.50 13.16
CA ILE A 224 29.11 9.82 12.57
C ILE A 224 27.79 10.42 12.07
N ARG A 225 27.56 11.71 12.31
CA ARG A 225 26.35 12.42 11.84
C ARG A 225 26.70 13.62 10.98
N ALA A 226 25.93 13.82 9.91
CA ALA A 226 25.92 15.07 9.17
C ALA A 226 25.42 16.22 10.04
N ASP A 227 25.92 17.41 9.75
CA ASP A 227 25.35 18.65 10.25
C ASP A 227 24.04 18.94 9.53
N ALA A 228 22.98 19.17 10.31
CA ALA A 228 21.65 19.46 9.78
C ALA A 228 21.57 20.87 9.16
N ASP A 229 22.39 21.82 9.60
CA ASP A 229 22.36 23.18 9.07
C ASP A 229 23.02 23.27 7.67
N VAL A 230 23.91 22.33 7.36
CA VAL A 230 24.68 22.28 6.11
C VAL A 230 24.12 21.26 5.13
N CYS A 231 23.53 20.16 5.61
CA CYS A 231 23.02 19.10 4.74
C CYS A 231 21.77 19.57 3.96
N PRO A 232 21.67 19.29 2.64
CA PRO A 232 20.48 19.61 1.84
C PRO A 232 19.16 19.00 2.35
N LEU A 233 19.23 17.94 3.17
CA LEU A 233 18.05 17.30 3.76
C LEU A 233 17.66 17.90 5.11
N HIS A 234 18.45 18.83 5.65
CA HIS A 234 18.23 19.48 6.93
C HIS A 234 18.01 18.52 8.12
N VAL A 235 18.64 17.34 8.06
CA VAL A 235 18.55 16.31 9.10
C VAL A 235 19.93 15.74 9.42
N LYS A 236 20.11 15.31 10.67
CA LYS A 236 21.29 14.56 11.09
C LYS A 236 21.16 13.12 10.59
N HIS A 237 22.06 12.71 9.70
CA HIS A 237 22.05 11.36 9.11
C HIS A 237 23.46 10.72 9.15
N PRO A 238 23.57 9.38 9.10
CA PRO A 238 24.85 8.68 8.99
C PRO A 238 25.52 8.88 7.62
N PRO A 239 26.77 8.43 7.44
CA PRO A 239 27.44 8.49 6.14
C PRO A 239 26.64 7.84 5.00
N ASN A 240 26.78 8.38 3.79
CA ASN A 240 26.27 7.76 2.58
C ASN A 240 26.88 6.37 2.41
N GLY A 241 26.07 5.40 2.01
CA GLY A 241 26.35 3.97 2.11
C GLY A 241 25.56 3.28 3.22
N PHE A 242 25.04 4.02 4.21
CA PHE A 242 24.10 3.50 5.19
C PHE A 242 22.65 3.82 4.81
N GLU A 243 21.75 2.88 5.11
CA GLU A 243 20.31 3.13 5.03
C GLU A 243 19.89 4.06 6.17
N PHE A 244 18.98 4.99 5.89
CA PHE A 244 18.50 5.94 6.88
C PHE A 244 17.07 6.38 6.58
N GLY A 245 16.17 6.15 7.53
CA GLY A 245 14.82 6.70 7.46
C GLY A 245 14.78 8.17 7.85
N LEU A 246 14.01 8.96 7.11
CA LEU A 246 13.74 10.37 7.37
C LEU A 246 12.54 10.58 8.31
N GLY A 247 11.81 9.51 8.64
CA GLY A 247 10.58 9.55 9.43
C GLY A 247 9.32 9.57 8.57
N CYS A 248 8.16 9.73 9.20
CA CYS A 248 6.87 9.66 8.52
C CYS A 248 6.56 10.94 7.73
N THR A 249 6.34 10.83 6.43
CA THR A 249 5.98 11.94 5.53
C THR A 249 4.70 12.66 5.97
N LEU A 250 3.69 11.90 6.39
CA LEU A 250 2.43 12.44 6.90
C LEU A 250 2.60 13.21 8.23
N CYS A 251 3.66 12.95 8.98
CA CYS A 251 3.97 13.67 10.22
C CYS A 251 4.84 14.91 9.97
N ALA A 252 5.68 14.91 8.93
CA ALA A 252 6.41 16.10 8.49
C ALA A 252 5.44 17.22 8.03
N ASP A 253 4.28 16.81 7.49
CA ASP A 253 3.16 17.68 7.10
C ASP A 253 2.28 18.16 8.28
N LYS A 254 2.74 18.03 9.54
CA LYS A 254 2.02 18.58 10.72
C LYS A 254 1.92 20.12 10.74
N LYS A 255 2.55 20.83 9.78
CA LYS A 255 2.20 22.23 9.53
C LYS A 255 0.88 22.29 8.76
N THR A 256 -0.20 22.46 9.52
CA THR A 256 -1.61 22.71 9.13
C THR A 256 -2.55 21.50 9.22
N ALA A 257 -2.84 21.08 10.46
CA ALA A 257 -3.98 20.20 10.78
C ALA A 257 -5.30 20.65 10.12
N LEU A 258 -5.47 21.96 9.87
CA LEU A 258 -6.63 22.53 9.20
C LEU A 258 -6.68 22.21 7.70
N GLU A 259 -5.53 22.13 7.03
CA GLU A 259 -5.44 21.86 5.60
C GLU A 259 -5.57 20.36 5.33
N ASN A 260 -5.02 19.53 6.21
CA ASN A 260 -5.28 18.08 6.21
C ASN A 260 -6.74 17.73 6.54
N LEU A 261 -7.39 18.49 7.43
CA LEU A 261 -8.83 18.37 7.66
C LEU A 261 -9.63 18.78 6.41
N LYS A 262 -9.29 19.92 5.80
CA LYS A 262 -9.92 20.40 4.56
C LYS A 262 -9.71 19.43 3.40
N ASN A 263 -8.54 18.82 3.26
CA ASN A 263 -8.24 17.84 2.22
C ASN A 263 -9.01 16.54 2.45
N ARG A 264 -9.12 16.04 3.69
CA ARG A 264 -10.00 14.91 4.01
C ARG A 264 -11.45 15.22 3.69
N GLN A 265 -11.94 16.38 4.11
CA GLN A 265 -13.30 16.85 3.81
C GLN A 265 -13.53 17.01 2.31
N LYS A 266 -12.52 17.48 1.56
CA LYS A 266 -12.59 17.64 0.10
C LYS A 266 -12.63 16.30 -0.61
N VAL A 267 -11.77 15.36 -0.24
CA VAL A 267 -11.77 13.99 -0.80
C VAL A 267 -13.09 13.27 -0.48
N GLU A 268 -13.60 13.44 0.73
CA GLU A 268 -14.90 12.92 1.15
C GLU A 268 -16.04 13.55 0.35
N GLN A 269 -15.99 14.87 0.10
CA GLN A 269 -16.95 15.59 -0.71
C GLN A 269 -16.89 15.18 -2.19
N GLU A 270 -15.70 15.05 -2.78
CA GLU A 270 -15.49 14.58 -4.14
C GLU A 270 -15.95 13.13 -4.32
N LEU A 271 -15.70 12.26 -3.33
CA LEU A 271 -16.23 10.91 -3.31
C LEU A 271 -17.76 10.93 -3.25
N ARG A 272 -18.37 11.70 -2.36
CA ARG A 272 -19.83 11.87 -2.27
C ARG A 272 -20.44 12.36 -3.59
N GLU A 273 -19.83 13.34 -4.25
CA GLU A 273 -20.30 13.85 -5.55
C GLU A 273 -20.19 12.79 -6.64
N ARG A 274 -19.10 12.01 -6.66
CA ARG A 274 -18.93 10.91 -7.61
C ARG A 274 -19.95 9.79 -7.40
N VAL A 275 -20.22 9.41 -6.15
CA VAL A 275 -21.25 8.42 -5.82
C VAL A 275 -22.63 8.94 -6.23
N ARG A 276 -22.94 10.22 -5.95
CA ARG A 276 -24.20 10.85 -6.39
C ARG A 276 -24.37 10.72 -7.89
N GLU A 277 -23.35 11.02 -8.68
CA GLU A 277 -23.46 11.01 -10.13
C GLU A 277 -23.53 9.59 -10.71
N LEU A 278 -22.81 8.62 -10.13
CA LEU A 278 -22.95 7.19 -10.44
C LEU A 278 -24.37 6.67 -10.17
N MET A 279 -25.05 7.22 -9.16
CA MET A 279 -26.36 6.75 -8.73
C MET A 279 -27.53 7.55 -9.30
N LYS A 280 -27.28 8.69 -9.97
CA LYS A 280 -28.31 9.65 -10.40
C LYS A 280 -29.38 9.01 -11.28
N ASP A 281 -28.97 8.31 -12.33
CA ASP A 281 -29.89 7.69 -13.29
C ASP A 281 -30.62 6.50 -12.66
N PHE A 282 -29.91 5.70 -11.86
CA PHE A 282 -30.48 4.53 -11.21
C PHE A 282 -31.54 4.90 -10.17
N ILE A 283 -31.27 5.91 -9.35
CA ILE A 283 -32.15 6.34 -8.26
C ILE A 283 -33.33 7.15 -8.78
N SER A 284 -33.18 7.94 -9.86
CA SER A 284 -34.29 8.69 -10.46
C SER A 284 -35.44 7.80 -10.92
N GLN A 285 -35.17 6.51 -11.14
CA GLN A 285 -36.15 5.52 -11.59
C GLN A 285 -36.87 4.83 -10.43
N LEU A 286 -36.49 5.11 -9.17
CA LEU A 286 -37.07 4.45 -8.00
C LEU A 286 -38.17 5.29 -7.33
N PRO A 287 -39.22 4.65 -6.79
CA PRO A 287 -40.25 5.34 -6.03
C PRO A 287 -39.68 5.95 -4.75
N SER A 288 -40.05 7.20 -4.40
CA SER A 288 -39.65 7.84 -3.13
C SER A 288 -40.89 8.11 -2.26
N PRO A 289 -40.96 7.61 -1.01
CA PRO A 289 -39.95 6.82 -0.31
C PRO A 289 -39.95 5.33 -0.69
N ILE A 290 -38.76 4.71 -0.74
CA ILE A 290 -38.61 3.26 -0.86
C ILE A 290 -38.78 2.64 0.54
N LYS A 291 -39.71 1.70 0.68
CA LYS A 291 -39.86 0.91 1.91
C LYS A 291 -39.14 -0.43 1.77
N PHE A 292 -38.08 -0.59 2.57
CA PHE A 292 -37.40 -1.88 2.76
C PHE A 292 -38.13 -2.70 3.83
N VAL A 293 -38.22 -4.02 3.63
CA VAL A 293 -38.95 -4.92 4.53
C VAL A 293 -37.97 -5.94 5.08
N HIS A 294 -37.78 -5.91 6.41
CA HIS A 294 -37.01 -6.89 7.15
C HIS A 294 -37.86 -8.14 7.40
N GLN A 295 -37.30 -9.31 7.13
CA GLN A 295 -37.92 -10.62 7.32
C GLN A 295 -37.12 -11.45 8.32
N GLU A 296 -35.80 -11.51 8.16
CA GLU A 296 -34.91 -12.30 9.01
C GLU A 296 -33.49 -11.68 9.08
N PRO A 297 -32.68 -12.04 10.09
CA PRO A 297 -31.32 -11.53 10.21
C PRO A 297 -30.50 -11.77 8.94
N MET A 298 -29.83 -10.72 8.46
CA MET A 298 -29.00 -10.76 7.25
C MET A 298 -29.78 -11.14 5.98
N ASP A 299 -31.06 -10.81 5.87
CA ASP A 299 -31.85 -11.00 4.65
C ASP A 299 -31.39 -10.11 3.46
N GLU A 300 -32.14 -10.18 2.37
CA GLU A 300 -31.93 -9.42 1.13
C GLU A 300 -32.87 -8.21 1.00
N GLY A 301 -33.62 -7.92 2.07
CA GLY A 301 -34.70 -6.94 2.11
C GLY A 301 -34.25 -5.51 2.41
N GLY A 302 -33.01 -5.32 2.87
CA GLY A 302 -32.47 -4.03 3.33
C GLY A 302 -31.76 -3.17 2.28
N ILE A 303 -31.55 -1.90 2.63
CA ILE A 303 -30.91 -0.90 1.76
C ILE A 303 -29.45 -1.25 1.36
N LEU A 304 -28.66 -1.82 2.27
CA LEU A 304 -27.28 -2.21 1.98
C LEU A 304 -27.22 -3.34 0.94
N TYR A 305 -28.13 -4.30 1.02
CA TYR A 305 -28.25 -5.35 0.01
C TYR A 305 -28.71 -4.78 -1.33
N PHE A 306 -29.68 -3.88 -1.29
CA PHE A 306 -30.15 -3.16 -2.47
C PHE A 306 -29.00 -2.41 -3.17
N PHE A 307 -28.14 -1.69 -2.44
CA PHE A 307 -26.96 -1.06 -3.02
C PHE A 307 -25.95 -2.10 -3.55
N GLY A 308 -25.62 -3.12 -2.75
CA GLY A 308 -24.70 -4.17 -3.16
C GLY A 308 -25.10 -4.92 -4.45
N THR A 309 -26.38 -4.86 -4.84
CA THR A 309 -26.94 -5.54 -6.02
C THR A 309 -27.31 -4.59 -7.16
N TYR A 310 -26.94 -3.31 -7.12
CA TYR A 310 -27.42 -2.30 -8.08
C TYR A 310 -28.96 -2.32 -8.18
N GLY A 311 -29.59 -2.24 -7.00
CA GLY A 311 -31.01 -2.44 -6.74
C GLY A 311 -31.60 -3.69 -7.37
N ARG A 312 -31.02 -4.84 -7.00
CA ARG A 312 -31.47 -6.20 -7.34
C ARG A 312 -31.31 -6.58 -8.81
N SER A 313 -30.52 -5.81 -9.56
CA SER A 313 -30.21 -6.13 -10.97
C SER A 313 -28.96 -7.00 -11.14
N LYS A 314 -28.08 -7.06 -10.13
CA LYS A 314 -26.81 -7.79 -10.16
C LYS A 314 -26.58 -8.63 -8.90
N PRO A 315 -25.69 -9.65 -8.96
CA PRO A 315 -25.24 -10.36 -7.76
C PRO A 315 -24.64 -9.40 -6.72
N TYR A 316 -24.82 -9.73 -5.45
CA TYR A 316 -24.35 -8.91 -4.34
C TYR A 316 -22.83 -8.74 -4.35
N HIS A 317 -22.39 -7.48 -4.28
CA HIS A 317 -21.03 -7.06 -3.97
C HIS A 317 -21.08 -6.09 -2.79
N ASN A 318 -19.94 -5.85 -2.12
CA ASN A 318 -19.91 -4.94 -0.98
C ASN A 318 -20.25 -3.51 -1.45
N PRO A 319 -21.28 -2.85 -0.88
CA PRO A 319 -21.72 -1.54 -1.33
C PRO A 319 -20.63 -0.46 -1.23
N VAL A 320 -19.67 -0.58 -0.30
CA VAL A 320 -18.53 0.35 -0.20
C VAL A 320 -17.54 0.14 -1.35
N THR A 321 -17.25 -1.12 -1.70
CA THR A 321 -16.38 -1.43 -2.85
C THR A 321 -16.98 -1.02 -4.19
N LEU A 322 -18.31 -0.91 -4.26
CA LEU A 322 -19.03 -0.37 -5.41
C LEU A 322 -19.11 1.16 -5.41
N GLY A 323 -18.65 1.82 -4.33
CA GLY A 323 -18.82 3.25 -4.14
C GLY A 323 -20.29 3.66 -4.01
N MET A 324 -21.12 2.87 -3.34
CA MET A 324 -22.54 3.19 -3.07
C MET A 324 -22.84 3.58 -1.63
N ALA A 325 -21.88 3.34 -0.74
CA ALA A 325 -21.91 3.79 0.65
C ALA A 325 -20.48 4.08 1.07
N VAL A 326 -20.31 4.90 2.10
CA VAL A 326 -19.01 5.10 2.74
C VAL A 326 -19.10 4.58 4.16
N VAL A 327 -18.07 3.87 4.61
CA VAL A 327 -17.98 3.42 6.00
C VAL A 327 -16.78 4.07 6.64
N HIS A 328 -16.98 4.55 7.86
CA HIS A 328 -15.90 4.99 8.73
C HIS A 328 -15.96 4.25 10.05
N SER A 329 -14.84 4.23 10.74
CA SER A 329 -14.74 3.64 12.07
C SER A 329 -13.75 4.39 12.93
N SER A 330 -13.91 4.21 14.24
CA SER A 330 -12.83 4.43 15.21
C SER A 330 -11.64 3.50 14.95
N GLN A 331 -10.50 3.75 15.61
CA GLN A 331 -9.24 3.08 15.30
C GLN A 331 -9.38 1.54 15.30
N MET A 332 -8.87 0.89 14.24
CA MET A 332 -9.00 -0.56 14.06
C MET A 332 -7.85 -1.38 14.64
N MET A 333 -8.12 -2.63 15.00
CA MET A 333 -7.06 -3.56 15.41
C MET A 333 -6.15 -3.92 14.22
N PRO A 334 -4.84 -4.13 14.42
CA PRO A 334 -3.91 -4.43 13.33
C PRO A 334 -4.19 -5.73 12.56
N ASP A 335 -4.86 -6.68 13.22
CA ASP A 335 -5.27 -7.99 12.68
C ASP A 335 -6.72 -8.00 12.17
N SER A 336 -7.38 -6.84 12.13
CA SER A 336 -8.72 -6.69 11.57
C SER A 336 -8.67 -6.53 10.05
N GLU A 337 -9.68 -7.07 9.37
CA GLU A 337 -10.03 -6.66 8.00
C GLU A 337 -10.42 -5.17 7.94
N SER A 338 -10.45 -4.61 6.73
CA SER A 338 -10.88 -3.23 6.47
C SER A 338 -12.23 -2.89 7.11
N CYS A 339 -12.44 -1.63 7.47
CA CYS A 339 -13.73 -1.12 7.95
C CYS A 339 -14.88 -1.38 6.97
N ASP A 340 -14.58 -1.49 5.67
CA ASP A 340 -15.56 -1.81 4.62
C ASP A 340 -16.26 -3.16 4.87
N ALA A 341 -15.60 -4.08 5.56
CA ALA A 341 -16.16 -5.39 5.90
C ALA A 341 -17.36 -5.28 6.86
N PHE A 342 -17.55 -4.14 7.54
CA PHE A 342 -18.67 -3.88 8.44
C PHE A 342 -20.03 -4.04 7.73
N VAL A 343 -20.15 -3.54 6.49
CA VAL A 343 -21.34 -3.70 5.65
C VAL A 343 -21.25 -4.86 4.65
N GLY A 344 -20.18 -5.67 4.76
CA GLY A 344 -20.01 -6.87 3.95
C GLY A 344 -20.90 -8.02 4.43
N ARG A 345 -21.10 -9.03 3.57
CA ARG A 345 -21.77 -10.30 3.94
C ARG A 345 -20.80 -11.46 4.19
N LYS A 346 -19.50 -11.31 3.88
CA LYS A 346 -18.48 -12.31 4.21
C LYS A 346 -18.19 -12.31 5.72
N LEU A 347 -18.02 -13.50 6.30
CA LEU A 347 -17.65 -13.67 7.71
C LEU A 347 -16.15 -13.46 7.86
N VAL A 348 -15.77 -12.33 8.45
CA VAL A 348 -14.37 -11.94 8.66
C VAL A 348 -14.20 -11.24 10.01
N ARG A 349 -12.98 -11.17 10.53
CA ARG A 349 -12.66 -10.39 11.73
C ARG A 349 -12.63 -8.91 11.37
N CYS A 350 -13.66 -8.15 11.76
CA CYS A 350 -13.75 -6.70 11.59
C CYS A 350 -14.00 -6.06 12.95
N VAL A 351 -12.96 -5.53 13.59
CA VAL A 351 -13.00 -5.05 14.97
C VAL A 351 -12.19 -3.78 15.18
N THR A 352 -12.72 -2.87 15.99
CA THR A 352 -12.02 -1.68 16.47
C THR A 352 -11.09 -2.05 17.62
N LYS A 353 -10.13 -1.18 17.94
CA LYS A 353 -9.41 -1.26 19.21
C LYS A 353 -10.40 -1.10 20.37
N PRO A 354 -10.21 -1.80 21.50
CA PRO A 354 -11.05 -1.62 22.66
C PRO A 354 -10.82 -0.22 23.26
N GLY A 355 -11.91 0.48 23.55
CA GLY A 355 -11.87 1.81 24.15
C GLY A 355 -13.28 2.34 24.44
N PRO A 356 -13.39 3.40 25.24
CA PRO A 356 -14.67 4.10 25.38
C PRO A 356 -15.08 4.73 24.03
N SER A 357 -16.38 4.68 23.72
CA SER A 357 -16.96 5.33 22.53
C SER A 357 -16.42 4.85 21.18
N CYS A 358 -16.06 3.58 21.04
CA CYS A 358 -15.77 2.99 19.73
C CYS A 358 -17.02 3.02 18.85
N TRP A 359 -16.84 3.37 17.58
CA TRP A 359 -17.95 3.59 16.66
C TRP A 359 -17.64 3.09 15.24
N PHE A 360 -18.72 2.80 14.52
CA PHE A 360 -18.78 2.67 13.06
C PHE A 360 -19.85 3.63 12.56
N SER A 361 -19.62 4.25 11.41
CA SER A 361 -20.63 5.07 10.74
C SER A 361 -20.81 4.57 9.31
N ILE A 362 -22.05 4.60 8.83
CA ILE A 362 -22.40 4.31 7.44
C ILE A 362 -23.00 5.59 6.87
N ASP A 363 -22.34 6.13 5.85
CA ASP A 363 -22.85 7.25 5.10
C ASP A 363 -23.52 6.74 3.81
N PHE A 364 -24.83 6.98 3.72
CA PHE A 364 -25.64 6.72 2.51
C PHE A 364 -25.61 7.90 1.53
N VAL A 365 -24.61 8.77 1.66
CA VAL A 365 -24.27 9.89 0.79
C VAL A 365 -25.33 11.00 0.83
N ASP A 366 -26.32 10.95 -0.07
CA ASP A 366 -27.36 11.97 -0.22
C ASP A 366 -28.74 11.46 0.19
N LYS A 367 -28.80 10.31 0.87
CA LYS A 367 -30.04 9.65 1.27
C LYS A 367 -30.26 9.71 2.77
N TYR A 368 -31.45 10.16 3.14
CA TYR A 368 -31.96 10.01 4.50
C TYR A 368 -32.60 8.64 4.64
N VAL A 369 -32.08 7.87 5.60
CA VAL A 369 -32.66 6.59 5.98
C VAL A 369 -33.41 6.80 7.29
N ARG A 370 -34.60 6.22 7.39
CA ARG A 370 -35.32 6.07 8.67
C ARG A 370 -35.20 4.61 9.09
N PRO A 371 -34.23 4.24 9.95
CA PRO A 371 -34.09 2.87 10.40
C PRO A 371 -35.35 2.42 11.12
N THR A 372 -35.85 1.23 10.76
CA THR A 372 -36.94 0.56 11.50
C THR A 372 -36.47 -0.74 12.11
N HIS A 373 -35.54 -1.40 11.43
CA HIS A 373 -34.91 -2.65 11.82
C HIS A 373 -33.44 -2.59 11.38
N TYR A 374 -32.58 -3.28 12.11
CA TYR A 374 -31.18 -3.49 11.74
C TYR A 374 -30.75 -4.89 12.20
N THR A 375 -29.73 -5.44 11.56
CA THR A 375 -29.10 -6.68 12.00
C THR A 375 -27.63 -6.38 12.30
N LEU A 376 -27.19 -6.75 13.49
CA LEU A 376 -25.78 -6.76 13.84
C LEU A 376 -25.28 -8.19 13.92
N ARG A 377 -24.01 -8.36 13.58
CA ARG A 377 -23.28 -9.60 13.73
C ARG A 377 -22.07 -9.32 14.61
N HIS A 378 -21.75 -10.25 15.49
CA HIS A 378 -20.59 -10.16 16.36
C HIS A 378 -19.73 -11.42 16.22
N TYR A 379 -18.54 -11.34 16.78
CA TYR A 379 -17.58 -12.42 16.76
C TYR A 379 -17.98 -13.54 17.74
N VAL A 380 -17.67 -14.81 17.43
CA VAL A 380 -18.16 -15.99 18.16
C VAL A 380 -17.11 -16.64 19.08
N SER A 381 -15.87 -16.13 19.09
CA SER A 381 -14.73 -16.81 19.74
C SER A 381 -14.66 -16.65 21.24
N TRP A 382 -14.76 -15.44 21.78
CA TRP A 382 -14.56 -15.18 23.21
C TRP A 382 -15.67 -14.29 23.74
N ASP A 383 -16.19 -14.61 24.93
CA ASP A 383 -17.24 -13.82 25.60
C ASP A 383 -16.79 -12.37 25.92
N THR A 384 -15.49 -12.11 25.91
CA THR A 384 -14.91 -10.78 26.09
C THR A 384 -14.94 -9.92 24.82
N GLU A 385 -15.18 -10.51 23.64
CA GLU A 385 -15.20 -9.81 22.34
C GLU A 385 -16.62 -9.58 21.80
N CYS A 386 -17.66 -9.93 22.56
CA CYS A 386 -19.04 -9.75 22.14
C CYS A 386 -19.50 -8.29 22.32
N LEU A 387 -20.26 -7.78 21.36
CA LEU A 387 -20.89 -6.47 21.47
C LEU A 387 -22.03 -6.55 22.50
N ARG A 388 -21.89 -5.85 23.62
CA ARG A 388 -22.85 -5.92 24.75
C ARG A 388 -23.85 -4.78 24.76
N ASN A 389 -23.37 -3.57 24.52
CA ASN A 389 -24.17 -2.35 24.55
C ASN A 389 -23.76 -1.47 23.37
N TRP A 390 -24.73 -0.83 22.72
CA TRP A 390 -24.50 0.11 21.63
C TRP A 390 -25.64 1.13 21.55
N VAL A 391 -25.34 2.24 20.91
CA VAL A 391 -26.31 3.27 20.54
C VAL A 391 -26.36 3.29 19.01
N ILE A 392 -27.57 3.28 18.45
CA ILE A 392 -27.79 3.56 17.03
C ILE A 392 -28.27 5.01 16.93
N GLU A 393 -27.52 5.82 16.20
CA GLU A 393 -27.77 7.26 15.99
C GLU A 393 -28.22 7.54 14.56
#